data_AF-A0A495JLH3-F1
#
_entry.id   AF-A0A495JLH3-F1
#
_cell.length_a   1.000
_cell.length_b   1.000
_cell.length_c   1.000
_cell.angle_alpha   90.00
_cell.angle_beta   90.00
_cell.angle_gamma   90.00
#
_symmetry.space_group_name_H-M   'P 1'
#
loop_
_entity.id
_entity.type
_entity.pdbx_description
1 polymer ?
#
loop_
_entity_poly.entity_id
_entity_poly.type
_entity_poly.pdbx_seq_one_letter_code
_entity_poly.pdbx_strand_id
1 'polypeptide(L)'
;MELARLWLGLIVAVCLPMSLPFLRRNWVAAIFCAGYAAYAIFPVLDGWAAVLTWCVAMIAGQGGNLLAQRDLRRLLRRPGSRGDQRESITLIRKMGVAAQSGRTALLLAGSLMISGLTFAGGHATDVIQDLVLRDEWAVILSGFLIAVFTGNELVVLVLRPYLGALTEHGEDVSKIIPLGVYLGWVERALVFIFITAGQPEAAALAIAAKSLARLPEVHRHDGTGFGQYVTVGTLTSLLVSVATGLTVRVALGLSPL
;
A
#
# COMPACT_ATOMS: atom_id res chain seq x y z
N MET A 1 13.42 11.04 -15.27
CA MET A 1 12.93 9.71 -14.86
C MET A 1 13.78 9.12 -13.75
N GLU A 2 15.11 9.08 -13.91
CA GLU A 2 16.10 8.71 -12.88
C GLU A 2 15.81 9.25 -11.46
N LEU A 3 15.62 10.57 -11.32
CA LEU A 3 15.29 11.17 -10.03
C LEU A 3 13.99 10.61 -9.46
N ALA A 4 12.94 10.46 -10.27
CA ALA A 4 11.67 9.92 -9.81
C ALA A 4 11.79 8.44 -9.38
N ARG A 5 12.60 7.64 -10.08
CA ARG A 5 12.94 6.27 -9.68
C ARG A 5 13.57 6.23 -8.30
N LEU A 6 14.56 7.10 -8.04
CA LEU A 6 15.21 7.20 -6.73
C LEU A 6 14.21 7.61 -5.65
N TRP A 7 13.46 8.70 -5.85
CA TRP A 7 12.57 9.24 -4.83
C TRP A 7 11.41 8.29 -4.49
N LEU A 8 10.66 7.84 -5.50
CA LEU A 8 9.55 6.92 -5.29
C LEU A 8 10.06 5.57 -4.80
N GLY A 9 11.19 5.10 -5.34
CA GLY A 9 11.78 3.83 -4.96
C GLY A 9 12.25 3.80 -3.50
N LEU A 10 12.89 4.87 -3.02
CA LEU A 10 13.31 5.02 -1.63
C LEU A 10 12.13 5.10 -0.66
N ILE A 11 11.06 5.81 -1.04
CA ILE A 11 9.82 5.85 -0.24
C ILE A 11 9.28 4.43 -0.07
N VAL A 12 9.23 3.63 -1.14
CA VAL A 12 8.78 2.23 -1.04
C VAL A 12 9.72 1.39 -0.17
N ALA A 13 11.04 1.50 -0.38
CA ALA A 13 12.02 0.72 0.37
C ALA A 13 11.93 0.96 1.89
N VAL A 14 11.64 2.19 2.30
CA VAL A 14 11.56 2.59 3.72
C VAL A 14 10.16 2.35 4.30
N CYS A 15 9.10 2.74 3.58
CA CYS A 15 7.75 2.79 4.15
C CYS A 15 6.98 1.47 4.02
N LEU A 16 7.15 0.74 2.92
CA LEU A 16 6.34 -0.45 2.63
C LEU A 16 6.45 -1.54 3.72
N PRO A 17 7.63 -1.83 4.30
CA PRO A 17 7.73 -2.82 5.38
C PRO A 17 6.91 -2.49 6.62
N MET A 18 6.64 -1.21 6.87
CA MET A 18 5.82 -0.77 8.00
C MET A 18 4.32 -0.98 7.73
N SER A 19 3.89 -0.81 6.48
CA SER A 19 2.50 -0.89 6.05
C SER A 19 1.99 -2.33 5.91
N LEU A 20 2.87 -3.29 5.59
CA LEU A 20 2.48 -4.67 5.33
C LEU A 20 2.78 -5.61 6.51
N PRO A 21 1.77 -6.26 7.12
CA PRO A 21 1.95 -7.08 8.32
C PRO A 21 2.96 -8.21 8.16
N PHE A 22 3.03 -8.82 6.97
CA PHE A 22 3.95 -9.92 6.68
C PHE A 22 5.39 -9.47 6.46
N LEU A 23 5.59 -8.24 5.95
CA LEU A 23 6.92 -7.64 5.78
C LEU A 23 7.46 -7.07 7.10
N ARG A 24 6.59 -6.77 8.06
CA ARG A 24 6.96 -6.14 9.34
C ARG A 24 7.96 -6.94 10.18
N ARG A 25 8.14 -8.24 9.93
CA ARG A 25 9.14 -9.08 10.63
C ARG A 25 10.55 -8.57 10.34
N ASN A 26 11.34 -8.24 11.37
CA ASN A 26 12.63 -7.54 11.26
C ASN A 26 13.52 -8.03 10.11
N TRP A 27 13.77 -9.33 10.01
CA TRP A 27 14.63 -9.90 8.98
C TRP A 27 14.01 -9.84 7.58
N VAL A 28 12.69 -9.98 7.46
CA VAL A 28 11.97 -9.86 6.17
C VAL A 28 11.95 -8.40 5.72
N ALA A 29 11.71 -7.46 6.62
CA ALA A 29 11.82 -6.03 6.36
C ALA A 29 13.24 -5.65 5.91
N ALA A 30 14.28 -6.22 6.53
CA ALA A 30 15.67 -5.97 6.16
C ALA A 30 15.99 -6.44 4.75
N ILE A 31 15.58 -7.67 4.41
CA ILE A 31 15.78 -8.24 3.07
C ILE A 31 15.02 -7.41 2.03
N PHE A 32 13.76 -7.07 2.29
CA PHE A 32 12.97 -6.26 1.36
C PHE A 32 13.57 -4.86 1.16
N CYS A 33 13.90 -4.18 2.26
CA CYS A 33 14.47 -2.83 2.21
C CYS A 33 15.80 -2.84 1.45
N ALA A 34 16.69 -3.79 1.75
CA ALA A 34 17.95 -3.98 1.05
C ALA A 34 17.74 -4.22 -0.46
N GLY A 35 16.87 -5.16 -0.83
CA GLY A 35 16.60 -5.52 -2.22
C GLY A 35 15.94 -4.39 -3.02
N TYR A 36 14.90 -3.77 -2.46
CA TYR A 36 14.16 -2.72 -3.15
C TYR A 36 14.96 -1.41 -3.23
N ALA A 37 15.72 -1.06 -2.18
CA ALA A 37 16.64 0.08 -2.24
C ALA A 37 17.74 -0.15 -3.29
N ALA A 38 18.29 -1.37 -3.39
CA ALA A 38 19.27 -1.70 -4.40
C ALA A 38 18.68 -1.56 -5.82
N TYR A 39 17.46 -2.06 -6.03
CA TYR A 39 16.71 -1.93 -7.28
C TYR A 39 16.45 -0.47 -7.71
N ALA A 40 16.18 0.41 -6.75
CA ALA A 40 15.95 1.83 -7.02
C ALA A 40 17.25 2.61 -7.27
N ILE A 41 18.34 2.26 -6.56
CA ILE A 41 19.56 3.08 -6.47
C ILE A 41 20.61 2.71 -7.52
N PHE A 42 21.02 1.44 -7.60
CA PHE A 42 22.19 1.05 -8.39
C PHE A 42 22.07 1.26 -9.90
N PRO A 43 20.86 1.24 -10.51
CA PRO A 43 20.73 1.58 -11.93
C PRO A 43 20.86 3.08 -12.24
N VAL A 44 20.86 3.95 -11.23
CA VAL A 44 20.91 5.41 -11.38
C VAL A 44 22.17 6.02 -10.78
N LEU A 45 22.64 5.48 -9.65
CA LEU A 45 23.81 5.97 -8.93
C LEU A 45 24.91 4.91 -8.96
N ASP A 46 26.13 5.37 -9.24
CA ASP A 46 27.33 4.55 -9.22
C ASP A 46 28.31 4.95 -8.09
N GLY A 47 29.23 4.04 -7.79
CA GLY A 47 30.33 4.28 -6.86
C GLY A 47 29.91 4.39 -5.39
N TRP A 48 30.67 5.16 -4.61
CA TRP A 48 30.49 5.26 -3.15
C TRP A 48 29.17 5.93 -2.75
N ALA A 49 28.65 6.85 -3.57
CA ALA A 49 27.40 7.55 -3.32
C ALA A 49 26.21 6.58 -3.31
N ALA A 50 26.17 5.64 -4.26
CA ALA A 50 25.15 4.59 -4.33
C ALA A 50 25.12 3.73 -3.06
N VAL A 51 26.30 3.29 -2.61
CA VAL A 51 26.45 2.47 -1.41
C VAL A 51 26.03 3.26 -0.16
N LEU A 52 26.40 4.54 -0.07
CA LEU A 52 26.01 5.39 1.05
C LEU A 52 24.49 5.59 1.09
N THR A 53 23.85 5.94 -0.03
CA THR A 53 22.40 6.09 -0.13
C THR A 53 21.67 4.79 0.22
N TRP A 54 22.21 3.65 -0.22
CA TRP A 54 21.66 2.32 0.08
C TRP A 54 21.74 1.99 1.58
N CYS A 55 22.89 2.23 2.21
CA CYS A 55 23.06 2.07 3.66
C CYS A 55 22.12 2.97 4.45
N VAL A 56 21.97 4.24 4.05
CA VAL A 56 21.05 5.18 4.70
C VAL A 56 19.61 4.71 4.57
N ALA A 57 19.20 4.24 3.37
CA ALA A 57 17.85 3.69 3.15
C ALA A 57 17.59 2.47 4.04
N MET A 58 18.56 1.57 4.17
CA MET A 58 18.46 0.41 5.06
C MET A 58 18.31 0.82 6.53
N ILE A 59 19.13 1.75 7.01
CA ILE A 59 19.06 2.24 8.39
C ILE A 59 17.70 2.91 8.64
N ALA A 60 17.23 3.74 7.72
CA ALA A 60 15.93 4.40 7.82
C ALA A 60 14.77 3.38 7.83
N GLY A 61 14.77 2.42 6.91
CA GLY A 61 13.74 1.37 6.83
C GLY A 61 13.72 0.46 8.07
N GLN A 62 14.90 0.06 8.58
CA GLN A 62 14.98 -0.72 9.81
C GLN A 62 14.58 0.09 11.05
N GLY A 63 15.05 1.34 11.15
CA GLY A 63 14.70 2.24 12.23
C GLY A 63 13.19 2.46 12.31
N GLY A 64 12.57 2.78 11.18
CA GLY A 64 11.11 2.93 11.07
C GLY A 64 10.36 1.67 11.47
N ASN A 65 10.76 0.51 10.96
CA ASN A 65 10.12 -0.76 11.30
C ASN A 65 10.24 -1.10 12.81
N LEU A 66 11.40 -0.84 13.42
CA LEU A 66 11.60 -1.03 14.87
C LEU A 66 10.72 -0.09 15.70
N LEU A 67 10.57 1.17 15.29
CA LEU A 67 9.68 2.13 15.95
C LEU A 67 8.21 1.70 15.82
N ALA A 68 7.76 1.33 14.62
CA ALA A 68 6.41 0.84 14.37
C ALA A 68 6.08 -0.43 15.20
N GLN A 69 7.08 -1.28 15.45
CA GLN A 69 6.94 -2.42 16.37
C GLN A 69 6.87 -2.01 17.82
N ARG A 70 7.67 -1.04 18.25
CA ARG A 70 7.63 -0.50 19.63
C ARG A 70 6.28 0.14 19.93
N ASP A 71 5.76 0.95 19.00
CA ASP A 71 4.47 1.61 19.17
C ASP A 71 3.32 0.59 19.20
N LEU A 72 3.34 -0.42 18.34
CA LEU A 72 2.36 -1.51 18.44
C LEU A 72 2.44 -2.22 19.81
N ARG A 73 3.65 -2.54 20.29
CA ARG A 73 3.83 -3.18 21.61
C ARG A 73 3.38 -2.28 22.76
N ARG A 74 3.54 -0.97 22.65
CA ARG A 74 3.05 0.02 23.64
C ARG A 74 1.54 0.08 23.66
N LEU A 75 0.90 0.12 22.49
CA LEU A 75 -0.57 0.07 22.37
C LEU A 75 -1.13 -1.22 22.98
N LEU A 76 -0.49 -2.36 22.72
CA LEU A 76 -0.86 -3.65 23.30
C LEU A 76 -0.65 -3.74 24.82
N ARG A 77 0.23 -2.92 25.41
CA ARG A 77 0.55 -2.92 26.85
C ARG A 77 -0.31 -1.96 27.67
N ARG A 78 -1.12 -1.09 27.06
CA ARG A 78 -2.03 -0.23 27.83
C ARG A 78 -3.05 -1.10 28.59
N PRO A 79 -3.25 -0.89 29.90
CA PRO A 79 -4.21 -1.65 30.70
C PRO A 79 -5.63 -1.17 30.39
N GLY A 80 -6.21 -1.67 29.29
CA GLY A 80 -7.64 -1.64 29.00
C GLY A 80 -8.24 -3.04 29.20
N SER A 81 -9.54 -3.13 29.50
CA SER A 81 -10.21 -4.33 30.02
C SER A 81 -9.80 -5.63 29.31
N ARG A 82 -9.48 -6.66 30.10
CA ARG A 82 -8.93 -7.96 29.66
C ARG A 82 -9.83 -8.74 28.67
N GLY A 83 -11.10 -8.35 28.49
CA GLY A 83 -12.05 -8.97 27.58
C GLY A 83 -11.89 -8.51 26.12
N ASP A 84 -11.81 -7.20 25.90
CA ASP A 84 -11.73 -6.55 24.57
C ASP A 84 -10.33 -6.70 23.92
N GLN A 85 -9.32 -6.92 24.77
CA GLN A 85 -7.92 -7.06 24.39
C GLN A 85 -7.60 -8.39 23.70
N ARG A 86 -8.30 -9.49 24.06
CA ARG A 86 -8.15 -10.78 23.38
C ARG A 86 -8.76 -10.75 21.98
N GLU A 87 -9.91 -10.10 21.81
CA GLU A 87 -10.53 -9.91 20.50
C GLU A 87 -9.65 -9.07 19.58
N SER A 88 -9.20 -7.89 20.03
CA SER A 88 -8.28 -7.01 19.30
C SER A 88 -6.98 -7.70 18.85
N ILE A 89 -6.39 -8.55 19.69
CA ILE A 89 -5.19 -9.35 19.36
C ILE A 89 -5.53 -10.48 18.39
N THR A 90 -6.68 -11.15 18.54
CA THR A 90 -7.14 -12.13 17.55
C THR A 90 -7.54 -11.50 16.23
N LEU A 91 -7.90 -10.22 16.19
CA LEU A 91 -8.21 -9.46 14.97
C LEU A 91 -6.96 -9.06 14.21
N ILE A 92 -5.93 -8.58 14.90
CA ILE A 92 -4.61 -8.36 14.30
C ILE A 92 -3.99 -9.71 13.85
N ARG A 93 -4.27 -10.81 14.56
CA ARG A 93 -3.85 -12.17 14.16
C ARG A 93 -4.73 -12.76 13.03
N LYS A 94 -6.02 -12.41 12.95
CA LYS A 94 -6.94 -12.72 11.85
C LYS A 94 -6.71 -11.83 10.63
N MET A 95 -6.12 -10.65 10.77
CA MET A 95 -5.47 -9.94 9.66
C MET A 95 -4.31 -10.78 9.08
N GLY A 96 -3.75 -11.71 9.86
CA GLY A 96 -2.89 -12.80 9.40
C GLY A 96 -3.59 -13.92 8.62
N VAL A 97 -4.92 -13.93 8.48
CA VAL A 97 -5.63 -14.80 7.51
C VAL A 97 -5.32 -14.38 6.07
N ALA A 98 -4.79 -13.15 5.86
CA ALA A 98 -4.12 -12.79 4.62
C ALA A 98 -2.79 -13.51 4.36
N ALA A 99 -2.26 -14.31 5.30
CA ALA A 99 -1.14 -15.20 4.99
C ALA A 99 -1.57 -16.36 4.07
N GLN A 100 -2.85 -16.75 4.07
CA GLN A 100 -3.35 -17.80 3.20
C GLN A 100 -3.78 -17.26 1.83
N SER A 101 -4.46 -16.11 1.78
CA SER A 101 -4.75 -15.41 0.52
C SER A 101 -3.50 -14.81 -0.14
N GLY A 102 -2.52 -14.39 0.66
CA GLY A 102 -1.21 -13.94 0.19
C GLY A 102 -0.41 -15.08 -0.45
N ARG A 103 -0.47 -16.29 0.12
CA ARG A 103 0.13 -17.49 -0.49
C ARG A 103 -0.55 -17.85 -1.82
N THR A 104 -1.87 -17.84 -1.89
CA THR A 104 -2.58 -18.11 -3.15
C THR A 104 -2.35 -17.01 -4.19
N ALA A 105 -2.30 -15.74 -3.77
CA ALA A 105 -1.95 -14.63 -4.66
C ALA A 105 -0.50 -14.72 -5.14
N LEU A 106 0.45 -15.13 -4.29
CA LEU A 106 1.85 -15.38 -4.69
C LEU A 106 1.95 -16.54 -5.68
N LEU A 107 1.16 -17.60 -5.48
CA LEU A 107 1.12 -18.74 -6.39
C LEU A 107 0.46 -18.37 -7.72
N LEU A 108 -0.57 -17.54 -7.72
CA LEU A 108 -1.22 -17.01 -8.93
C LEU A 108 -0.30 -16.02 -9.67
N ALA A 109 0.31 -15.08 -8.97
CA ALA A 109 1.28 -14.16 -9.54
C ALA A 109 2.53 -14.91 -10.03
N GLY A 110 3.00 -15.90 -9.27
CA GLY A 110 4.11 -16.76 -9.64
C GLY A 110 3.78 -17.63 -10.86
N SER A 111 2.57 -18.17 -10.97
CA SER A 111 2.15 -18.93 -12.15
C SER A 111 1.92 -18.05 -13.37
N LEU A 112 1.38 -16.84 -13.22
CA LEU A 112 1.32 -15.82 -14.28
C LEU A 112 2.72 -15.40 -14.74
N MET A 113 3.64 -15.21 -13.79
CA MET A 113 5.03 -14.83 -14.08
C MET A 113 5.79 -15.98 -14.76
N ILE A 114 5.66 -17.21 -14.28
CA ILE A 114 6.24 -18.40 -14.91
C ILE A 114 5.61 -18.63 -16.29
N SER A 115 4.30 -18.43 -16.44
CA SER A 115 3.61 -18.53 -17.73
C SER A 115 4.06 -17.45 -18.69
N GLY A 116 4.28 -16.21 -18.22
CA GLY A 116 4.82 -15.12 -19.04
C GLY A 116 6.26 -15.36 -19.46
N LEU A 117 7.10 -15.86 -18.54
CA LEU A 117 8.51 -16.19 -18.81
C LEU A 117 8.66 -17.39 -19.75
N THR A 118 7.78 -18.39 -19.63
CA THR A 118 7.76 -19.56 -20.54
C THR A 118 7.19 -19.20 -21.91
N PHE A 119 6.19 -18.31 -21.97
CA PHE A 119 5.65 -17.78 -23.24
C PHE A 119 6.65 -16.86 -23.96
N ALA A 120 7.47 -16.11 -23.23
CA ALA A 120 8.47 -15.20 -23.79
C ALA A 120 9.71 -15.90 -24.39
N GLY A 121 9.89 -17.22 -24.21
CA GLY A 121 11.01 -17.97 -24.79
C GLY A 121 12.38 -17.34 -24.50
N GLY A 122 13.33 -17.44 -25.43
CA GLY A 122 14.70 -16.89 -25.30
C GLY A 122 14.79 -15.37 -25.09
N HIS A 123 13.67 -14.63 -25.14
CA HIS A 123 13.60 -13.19 -24.83
C HIS A 123 13.22 -12.94 -23.37
N ALA A 124 13.04 -13.99 -22.55
CA ALA A 124 12.76 -13.84 -21.12
C ALA A 124 13.86 -13.06 -20.39
N THR A 125 15.12 -13.19 -20.82
CA THR A 125 16.23 -12.39 -20.31
C THR A 125 16.07 -10.92 -20.66
N ASP A 126 15.61 -10.61 -21.87
CA ASP A 126 15.43 -9.25 -22.35
C ASP A 126 14.25 -8.58 -21.65
N VAL A 127 13.15 -9.32 -21.44
CA VAL A 127 11.98 -8.85 -20.68
C VAL A 127 12.34 -8.57 -19.21
N ILE A 128 13.11 -9.45 -18.57
CA ILE A 128 13.57 -9.23 -17.18
C ILE A 128 14.49 -8.02 -17.13
N GLN A 129 15.43 -7.89 -18.07
CA GLN A 129 16.31 -6.73 -18.13
C GLN A 129 15.53 -5.45 -18.37
N ASP A 130 14.55 -5.43 -19.26
CA ASP A 130 13.69 -4.26 -19.50
C ASP A 130 12.87 -3.90 -18.26
N LEU A 131 12.33 -4.88 -17.53
CA LEU A 131 11.55 -4.64 -16.31
C LEU A 131 12.42 -4.12 -15.15
N VAL A 132 13.66 -4.61 -15.07
CA VAL A 132 14.57 -4.30 -13.96
C VAL A 132 15.36 -3.01 -14.21
N LEU A 133 15.77 -2.76 -15.45
CA LEU A 133 16.70 -1.68 -15.78
C LEU A 133 15.97 -0.40 -16.22
N ARG A 134 14.77 -0.48 -16.82
CA ARG A 134 14.09 0.74 -17.26
C ARG A 134 13.47 1.52 -16.10
N ASP A 135 13.76 2.81 -16.08
CA ASP A 135 13.24 3.74 -15.08
C ASP A 135 11.71 3.85 -15.11
N GLU A 136 11.11 3.71 -16.29
CA GLU A 136 9.65 3.80 -16.49
C GLU A 136 8.92 2.77 -15.61
N TRP A 137 9.33 1.50 -15.69
CA TRP A 137 8.74 0.42 -14.91
C TRP A 137 9.01 0.58 -13.42
N ALA A 138 10.21 1.05 -13.05
CA ALA A 138 10.55 1.30 -11.65
C ALA A 138 9.69 2.42 -11.04
N VAL A 139 9.42 3.48 -11.80
CA VAL A 139 8.56 4.60 -11.42
C VAL A 139 7.10 4.14 -11.28
N ILE A 140 6.58 3.40 -12.27
CA ILE A 140 5.21 2.88 -12.25
C ILE A 140 5.01 1.91 -11.08
N LEU A 141 5.92 0.95 -10.90
CA LEU A 141 5.86 -0.03 -9.82
C LEU A 141 5.94 0.65 -8.45
N SER A 142 6.86 1.59 -8.29
CA SER A 142 7.00 2.30 -7.02
C SER A 142 5.78 3.15 -6.71
N GLY A 143 5.23 3.86 -7.71
CA GLY A 143 3.98 4.60 -7.55
C GLY A 143 2.79 3.71 -7.21
N PHE A 144 2.66 2.54 -7.84
CA PHE A 144 1.61 1.58 -7.53
C PHE A 144 1.71 1.10 -6.07
N LEU A 145 2.91 0.71 -5.63
CA LEU A 145 3.14 0.26 -4.26
C LEU A 145 2.87 1.37 -3.24
N ILE A 146 3.21 2.63 -3.56
CA ILE A 146 2.88 3.79 -2.73
C ILE A 146 1.37 3.97 -2.64
N ALA A 147 0.66 4.03 -3.77
CA ALA A 147 -0.78 4.28 -3.79
C ALA A 147 -1.54 3.20 -2.99
N VAL A 148 -1.25 1.92 -3.26
CA VAL A 148 -2.01 0.79 -2.71
C VAL A 148 -1.67 0.50 -1.26
N PHE A 149 -0.38 0.51 -0.89
CA PHE A 149 0.05 0.03 0.42
C PHE A 149 0.51 1.17 1.32
N THR A 150 1.48 1.98 0.90
CA THR A 150 1.99 3.08 1.75
C THR A 150 0.90 4.12 2.05
N GLY A 151 0.04 4.40 1.07
CA GLY A 151 -1.12 5.28 1.21
C GLY A 151 -2.11 4.81 2.28
N ASN A 152 -2.06 3.53 2.68
CA ASN A 152 -2.97 2.99 3.68
C ASN A 152 -2.72 3.65 5.03
N GLU A 153 -1.46 3.89 5.38
CA GLU A 153 -1.10 4.51 6.65
C GLU A 153 -1.61 5.95 6.74
N LEU A 154 -1.60 6.68 5.63
CA LEU A 154 -2.17 8.03 5.55
C LEU A 154 -3.68 8.00 5.73
N VAL A 155 -4.38 7.08 5.05
CA VAL A 155 -5.84 6.91 5.20
C VAL A 155 -6.19 6.55 6.64
N VAL A 156 -5.48 5.57 7.23
CA VAL A 156 -5.69 5.17 8.62
C VAL A 156 -5.44 6.33 9.57
N LEU A 157 -4.40 7.14 9.35
CA LEU A 157 -4.10 8.30 10.19
C LEU A 157 -5.25 9.31 10.18
N VAL A 158 -5.81 9.62 9.01
CA VAL A 158 -6.95 10.54 8.86
C VAL A 158 -8.23 9.95 9.48
N LEU A 159 -8.41 8.63 9.41
CA LEU A 159 -9.59 7.95 9.93
C LEU A 159 -9.60 7.75 11.45
N ARG A 160 -8.45 7.88 12.14
CA ARG A 160 -8.37 7.61 13.60
C ARG A 160 -9.43 8.32 14.46
N PRO A 161 -9.75 9.61 14.24
CA PRO A 161 -10.77 10.30 15.03
C PRO A 161 -12.17 9.71 14.83
N TYR A 162 -12.47 9.22 13.63
CA TYR A 162 -13.77 8.66 13.27
C TYR A 162 -13.98 7.23 13.78
N LEU A 163 -12.89 6.49 14.04
CA LEU A 163 -12.97 5.14 14.62
C LEU A 163 -13.56 5.14 16.04
N GLY A 164 -13.30 6.19 16.83
CA GLY A 164 -13.88 6.31 18.18
C GLY A 164 -15.40 6.45 18.14
N ALA A 165 -15.91 7.24 17.19
CA ALA A 165 -17.33 7.45 17.00
C ALA A 165 -18.07 6.17 16.59
N LEU A 166 -17.44 5.27 15.81
CA LEU A 166 -18.05 3.98 15.44
C LEU A 166 -18.28 3.08 16.67
N THR A 167 -17.31 3.03 17.58
CA THR A 167 -17.40 2.23 18.81
C THR A 167 -18.50 2.75 19.74
N GLU A 168 -18.66 4.07 19.84
CA GLU A 168 -19.70 4.71 20.66
C GLU A 168 -21.13 4.38 20.17
N HIS A 169 -21.30 4.13 18.87
CA HIS A 169 -22.58 3.77 18.27
C HIS A 169 -22.82 2.24 18.23
N GLY A 170 -22.00 1.45 18.93
CA GLY A 170 -22.16 0.01 19.03
C GLY A 170 -21.81 -0.77 17.75
N GLU A 171 -21.11 -0.14 16.80
CA GLU A 171 -20.66 -0.84 15.60
C GLU A 171 -19.51 -1.80 15.89
N ASP A 172 -19.54 -2.95 15.23
CA ASP A 172 -18.49 -3.94 15.33
C ASP A 172 -17.27 -3.55 14.48
N VAL A 173 -16.50 -2.59 14.99
CA VAL A 173 -15.26 -2.06 14.39
C VAL A 173 -14.29 -3.18 14.02
N SER A 174 -14.35 -4.32 14.74
CA SER A 174 -13.54 -5.50 14.47
C SER A 174 -13.75 -6.11 13.09
N LYS A 175 -14.98 -6.06 12.57
CA LYS A 175 -15.33 -6.62 11.25
C LYS A 175 -15.19 -5.59 10.15
N ILE A 176 -15.46 -4.31 10.46
CA ILE A 176 -15.48 -3.22 9.49
C ILE A 176 -14.06 -2.87 9.03
N ILE A 177 -13.11 -2.75 9.96
CA ILE A 177 -11.74 -2.31 9.62
C ILE A 177 -11.05 -3.28 8.65
N PRO A 178 -10.98 -4.60 8.90
CA PRO A 178 -10.27 -5.51 8.00
C PRO A 178 -10.85 -5.50 6.59
N LEU A 179 -12.18 -5.54 6.46
CA LEU A 179 -12.86 -5.53 5.17
C LEU A 179 -12.61 -4.20 4.42
N GLY A 180 -12.66 -3.07 5.14
CA GLY A 180 -12.36 -1.76 4.60
C GLY A 180 -10.93 -1.61 4.06
N VAL A 181 -9.94 -2.21 4.72
CA VAL A 181 -8.53 -2.17 4.28
C VAL A 181 -8.35 -2.91 2.94
N TYR A 182 -8.85 -4.14 2.81
CA TYR A 182 -8.70 -4.90 1.56
C TYR A 182 -9.47 -4.27 0.39
N LEU A 183 -10.70 -3.82 0.64
CA LEU A 183 -11.47 -3.12 -0.37
C LEU A 183 -10.75 -1.83 -0.82
N GLY A 184 -10.20 -1.10 0.14
CA GLY A 184 -9.39 0.08 -0.12
C GLY A 184 -8.14 -0.20 -0.94
N TRP A 185 -7.51 -1.39 -0.87
CA TRP A 185 -6.38 -1.74 -1.74
C TRP A 185 -6.81 -1.89 -3.20
N VAL A 186 -7.93 -2.58 -3.43
CA VAL A 186 -8.47 -2.82 -4.79
C VAL A 186 -8.87 -1.50 -5.44
N GLU A 187 -9.57 -0.63 -4.70
CA GLU A 187 -9.99 0.68 -5.20
C GLU A 187 -8.80 1.56 -5.58
N ARG A 188 -7.79 1.63 -4.72
CA ARG A 188 -6.60 2.44 -4.99
C ARG A 188 -5.80 1.90 -6.16
N ALA A 189 -5.71 0.57 -6.30
CA ALA A 189 -5.09 -0.06 -7.46
C ALA A 189 -5.84 0.35 -8.75
N LEU A 190 -7.17 0.24 -8.75
CA LEU A 190 -8.01 0.57 -9.90
C LEU A 190 -7.93 2.06 -10.26
N VAL A 191 -8.04 2.96 -9.28
CA VAL A 191 -7.92 4.41 -9.50
C VAL A 191 -6.53 4.76 -10.00
N PHE A 192 -5.47 4.23 -9.38
CA PHE A 192 -4.11 4.46 -9.83
C PHE A 192 -3.93 4.01 -11.28
N ILE A 193 -4.39 2.81 -11.64
CA ILE A 193 -4.29 2.28 -13.01
C ILE A 193 -4.96 3.23 -14.00
N PHE A 194 -6.22 3.63 -13.74
CA PHE A 194 -6.93 4.54 -14.65
C PHE A 194 -6.28 5.91 -14.77
N ILE A 195 -5.82 6.49 -13.66
CA ILE A 195 -5.11 7.77 -13.69
C ILE A 195 -3.82 7.63 -14.48
N THR A 196 -2.98 6.64 -14.19
CA THR A 196 -1.71 6.43 -14.93
C THR A 196 -1.93 6.14 -16.41
N ALA A 197 -3.03 5.46 -16.77
CA ALA A 197 -3.43 5.21 -18.15
C ALA A 197 -3.98 6.45 -18.88
N GLY A 198 -4.17 7.58 -18.19
CA GLY A 198 -4.72 8.80 -18.79
C GLY A 198 -6.22 8.73 -19.01
N GLN A 199 -6.92 7.99 -18.14
CA GLN A 199 -8.37 7.82 -18.17
C GLN A 199 -9.00 8.27 -16.84
N PRO A 200 -8.90 9.56 -16.49
CA PRO A 200 -9.49 10.08 -15.25
C PRO A 200 -11.02 9.90 -15.20
N GLU A 201 -11.69 9.85 -16.34
CA GLU A 201 -13.14 9.60 -16.45
C GLU A 201 -13.49 8.18 -15.99
N ALA A 202 -12.67 7.18 -16.34
CA ALA A 202 -12.86 5.80 -15.91
C ALA A 202 -12.68 5.66 -14.38
N ALA A 203 -11.70 6.37 -13.82
CA ALA A 203 -11.55 6.47 -12.37
C ALA A 203 -12.79 7.10 -11.72
N ALA A 204 -13.27 8.23 -12.23
CA ALA A 204 -14.45 8.91 -11.72
C ALA A 204 -15.71 8.03 -11.78
N LEU A 205 -15.91 7.29 -12.88
CA LEU A 205 -17.03 6.38 -13.03
C LEU A 205 -16.99 5.22 -12.02
N ALA A 206 -15.84 4.60 -11.82
CA ALA A 206 -15.70 3.51 -10.86
C ALA A 206 -15.99 3.96 -9.42
N ILE A 207 -15.55 5.16 -9.07
CA ILE A 207 -15.80 5.79 -7.76
C ILE A 207 -17.29 6.12 -7.60
N ALA A 208 -17.92 6.68 -8.62
CA ALA A 208 -19.34 6.98 -8.60
C ALA A 208 -20.17 5.70 -8.41
N ALA A 209 -19.83 4.63 -9.13
CA ALA A 209 -20.49 3.33 -8.98
C ALA A 209 -20.37 2.78 -7.54
N LYS A 210 -19.18 2.87 -6.94
CA LYS A 210 -18.96 2.50 -5.52
C LYS A 210 -19.84 3.32 -4.58
N SER A 211 -19.87 4.64 -4.73
CA SER A 211 -20.64 5.54 -3.88
C SER A 211 -22.15 5.28 -3.99
N LEU A 212 -22.65 5.00 -5.19
CA LEU A 212 -24.05 4.64 -5.42
C LEU A 212 -24.41 3.30 -4.78
N ALA A 213 -23.54 2.29 -4.88
CA ALA A 213 -23.77 0.98 -4.28
C ALA A 213 -23.88 1.03 -2.74
N ARG A 214 -23.28 2.05 -2.10
CA ARG A 214 -23.30 2.23 -0.64
C ARG A 214 -24.47 3.04 -0.09
N LEU A 215 -25.27 3.69 -0.95
CA LEU A 215 -26.43 4.47 -0.52
C LEU A 215 -27.34 3.69 0.47
N PRO A 216 -27.72 2.43 0.22
CA PRO A 216 -28.60 1.70 1.14
C PRO A 216 -27.99 1.41 2.52
N GLU A 217 -26.66 1.26 2.61
CA GLU A 217 -25.96 0.96 3.86
C GLU A 217 -25.86 2.20 4.76
N VAL A 218 -25.59 3.36 4.17
CA VAL A 218 -25.54 4.64 4.91
C VAL A 218 -26.89 5.00 5.53
N HIS A 219 -28.01 4.57 4.92
CA HIS A 219 -29.35 4.81 5.46
C HIS A 219 -29.77 3.80 6.55
N ARG A 220 -29.07 2.66 6.70
CA ARG A 220 -29.40 1.61 7.69
C ARG A 220 -28.72 1.79 9.04
N HIS A 221 -27.50 2.32 9.02
CA HIS A 221 -26.81 2.78 10.22
C HIS A 221 -27.33 4.20 10.51
N ASP A 222 -27.51 4.64 11.76
CA ASP A 222 -28.07 5.96 12.15
C ASP A 222 -27.21 7.19 11.73
N GLY A 223 -26.46 7.04 10.64
CA GLY A 223 -26.31 8.04 9.57
C GLY A 223 -25.08 8.93 9.71
N THR A 224 -24.69 9.27 10.94
CA THR A 224 -23.65 10.29 11.14
C THR A 224 -22.25 9.68 11.25
N GLY A 225 -22.01 8.75 12.16
CA GLY A 225 -20.68 8.16 12.40
C GLY A 225 -20.15 7.31 11.23
N PHE A 226 -20.92 6.32 10.80
CA PHE A 226 -20.54 5.43 9.69
C PHE A 226 -20.43 6.17 8.35
N GLY A 227 -21.39 7.06 8.07
CA GLY A 227 -21.39 7.89 6.86
C GLY A 227 -20.14 8.76 6.77
N GLN A 228 -19.73 9.41 7.87
CA GLN A 228 -18.51 10.21 7.92
C GLN A 228 -17.25 9.33 7.76
N TYR A 229 -17.15 8.20 8.47
CA TYR A 229 -16.03 7.27 8.33
C TYR A 229 -15.84 6.82 6.88
N VAL A 230 -16.93 6.41 6.21
CA VAL A 230 -16.89 5.94 4.82
C VAL A 230 -16.53 7.06 3.85
N THR A 231 -17.13 8.24 4.02
CA THR A 231 -16.93 9.39 3.12
C THR A 231 -15.50 9.91 3.22
N VAL A 232 -15.03 10.17 4.45
CA VAL A 232 -13.65 10.64 4.69
C VAL A 232 -12.65 9.59 4.21
N GLY A 233 -12.86 8.31 4.55
CA GLY A 233 -11.99 7.23 4.13
C GLY A 233 -11.88 7.10 2.62
N THR A 234 -13.00 7.21 1.91
CA THR A 234 -13.02 7.18 0.44
C THR A 234 -12.31 8.40 -0.12
N LEU A 235 -12.67 9.63 0.26
CA LEU A 235 -12.05 10.85 -0.26
C LEU A 235 -10.53 10.89 -0.04
N THR A 236 -10.05 10.52 1.14
CA THR A 236 -8.61 10.45 1.42
C THR A 236 -7.92 9.39 0.54
N SER A 237 -8.54 8.21 0.40
CA SER A 237 -8.01 7.12 -0.45
C SER A 237 -7.90 7.53 -1.92
N LEU A 238 -8.90 8.27 -2.43
CA LEU A 238 -8.91 8.82 -3.79
C LEU A 238 -7.84 9.87 -3.98
N LEU A 239 -7.75 10.83 -3.06
CA LEU A 239 -6.74 11.89 -3.11
C LEU A 239 -5.33 11.29 -3.19
N VAL A 240 -5.03 10.30 -2.35
CA VAL A 240 -3.73 9.61 -2.36
C VAL A 240 -3.47 8.91 -3.70
N SER A 241 -4.46 8.20 -4.24
CA SER A 241 -4.28 7.43 -5.48
C SER A 241 -4.14 8.32 -6.70
N VAL A 242 -4.96 9.37 -6.79
CA VAL A 242 -4.89 10.36 -7.87
C VAL A 242 -3.58 11.12 -7.79
N ALA A 243 -3.19 11.66 -6.62
CA ALA A 243 -1.93 12.39 -6.46
C ALA A 243 -0.71 11.54 -6.83
N THR A 244 -0.70 10.27 -6.40
CA THR A 244 0.39 9.34 -6.75
C THR A 244 0.40 9.02 -8.25
N GLY A 245 -0.76 8.77 -8.86
CA GLY A 245 -0.87 8.51 -10.30
C GLY A 245 -0.45 9.71 -11.17
N LEU A 246 -0.84 10.92 -10.78
CA LEU A 246 -0.41 12.16 -11.44
C LEU A 246 1.11 12.35 -11.32
N THR A 247 1.66 12.08 -10.14
CA THR A 247 3.12 12.17 -9.90
C THR A 247 3.87 11.19 -10.80
N VAL A 248 3.36 9.97 -10.96
CA VAL A 248 3.91 8.98 -11.90
C VAL A 248 3.84 9.49 -13.33
N ARG A 249 2.71 10.02 -13.79
CA ARG A 249 2.59 10.54 -15.17
C ARG A 249 3.55 11.68 -15.45
N VAL A 250 3.65 12.65 -14.54
CA VAL A 250 4.60 13.75 -14.64
C VAL A 250 6.04 13.22 -14.63
N ALA A 251 6.35 12.24 -13.78
CA ALA A 251 7.67 11.61 -13.74
C ALA A 251 8.06 10.90 -15.04
N LEU A 252 7.07 10.33 -15.76
CA LEU A 252 7.22 9.72 -17.08
C LEU A 252 7.23 10.75 -18.23
N GLY A 253 7.08 12.05 -17.94
CA GLY A 253 7.00 13.10 -18.96
C GLY A 253 5.67 13.12 -19.74
N LEU A 254 4.63 12.47 -19.21
CA LEU A 254 3.29 12.47 -19.79
C LEU A 254 2.48 13.68 -19.31
N SER A 255 1.40 14.01 -20.04
CA SER A 255 0.44 15.01 -19.57
C SER A 255 -0.17 14.55 -18.24
N PRO A 256 -0.42 15.45 -17.26
CA PRO A 256 -1.02 15.07 -15.99
C PRO A 256 -2.41 14.46 -16.16
N LEU A 257 -3.18 14.97 -17.12
CA LEU A 257 -4.49 14.47 -17.55
C LEU A 257 -4.46 14.24 -19.06
#